data_AF-A0A6G5AD34-F1
#
_entry.id   AF-A0A6G5AD34-F1
#
_cell.length_a   1.000
_cell.length_b   1.000
_cell.length_c   1.000
_cell.angle_alpha   90.00
_cell.angle_beta   90.00
_cell.angle_gamma   90.00
#
_symmetry.space_group_name_H-M   'P 1'
#
loop_
_entity.id
_entity.type
_entity.pdbx_description
1 polymer ?
#
loop_
_entity_poly.entity_id
_entity_poly.type
_entity_poly.pdbx_seq_one_letter_code
_entity_poly.pdbx_strand_id
1 'polypeptide(L)'
;MFFTAQKKNVIIDACVLEKDSGLLQQGCDITGGKYMKVPNYTGLLQYLLWLFLPDKPARDYLVFPPPVHVDYRAACFCHRNLIEIGYVCSVCLSIFVHSVPSALHVKLPSSSLGLYHHCLKAREKQKLGI
;
A
#
# COMPACT_ATOMS: atom_id res chain seq x y z
N MET A 1 -3.41 10.16 4.69
CA MET A 1 -3.59 11.36 3.84
C MET A 1 -4.65 11.13 2.76
N PHE A 2 -4.54 10.07 1.93
CA PHE A 2 -5.47 9.82 0.82
C PHE A 2 -6.95 9.78 1.23
N PHE A 3 -7.32 9.09 2.31
CA PHE A 3 -8.70 9.08 2.83
C PHE A 3 -9.22 10.47 3.25
N THR A 4 -8.35 11.33 3.76
CA THR A 4 -8.73 12.71 4.11
C THR A 4 -8.96 13.53 2.85
N ALA A 5 -8.13 13.35 1.82
CA ALA A 5 -8.30 14.00 0.52
C ALA A 5 -9.61 13.55 -0.15
N GLN A 6 -9.88 12.25 -0.16
CA GLN A 6 -11.15 11.67 -0.63
C GLN A 6 -12.35 12.29 0.11
N LYS A 7 -12.30 12.38 1.45
CA LYS A 7 -13.38 12.99 2.25
C LYS A 7 -13.57 14.48 1.95
N LYS A 8 -12.50 15.19 1.59
CA LYS A 8 -12.54 16.59 1.15
C LYS A 8 -12.86 16.75 -0.34
N ASN A 9 -13.14 15.66 -1.04
CA ASN A 9 -13.41 15.63 -2.47
C ASN A 9 -12.26 16.20 -3.33
N VAL A 10 -11.02 16.06 -2.83
CA VAL A 10 -9.78 16.48 -3.50
C VAL A 10 -9.19 15.29 -4.23
N ILE A 11 -9.05 15.41 -5.54
CA ILE A 11 -8.47 14.40 -6.42
C ILE A 11 -6.94 14.49 -6.35
N ILE A 12 -6.26 13.35 -6.30
CA ILE A 12 -4.79 13.28 -6.34
C ILE A 12 -4.37 12.47 -7.55
N ASP A 13 -3.69 13.12 -8.49
CA ASP A 13 -3.07 12.47 -9.64
C ASP A 13 -1.56 12.30 -9.43
N ALA A 14 -0.98 11.26 -10.00
CA ALA A 14 0.45 10.98 -9.92
C ALA A 14 1.03 10.64 -11.29
N CYS A 15 2.03 11.42 -11.69
CA CYS A 15 2.88 11.16 -12.85
C CYS A 15 4.22 10.61 -12.36
N VAL A 16 4.57 9.39 -12.77
CA VAL A 16 5.76 8.68 -12.32
C VAL A 16 6.74 8.52 -13.48
N LEU A 17 7.99 8.92 -13.25
CA LEU A 17 9.00 8.90 -14.30
C LEU A 17 9.73 7.56 -14.39
N GLU A 18 10.14 6.98 -13.28
CA GLU A 18 11.09 5.86 -13.29
C GLU A 18 10.54 4.62 -12.60
N LYS A 19 10.37 4.67 -11.28
CA LYS A 19 9.95 3.52 -10.47
C LYS A 19 8.51 3.64 -10.02
N ASP A 20 7.74 2.58 -10.27
CA ASP A 20 6.37 2.46 -9.79
C ASP A 20 6.29 2.42 -8.26
N SER A 21 5.18 2.93 -7.73
CA SER A 21 4.90 2.96 -6.30
C SER A 21 3.47 2.50 -6.06
N GLY A 22 3.32 1.32 -5.47
CA GLY A 22 2.00 0.78 -5.11
C GLY A 22 1.22 1.70 -4.18
N LEU A 23 1.90 2.42 -3.28
CA LEU A 23 1.25 3.37 -2.38
C LEU A 23 0.64 4.56 -3.14
N LEU A 24 1.31 5.07 -4.18
CA LEU A 24 0.78 6.15 -5.02
C LEU A 24 -0.35 5.64 -5.91
N GLN A 25 -0.25 4.42 -6.43
CA GLN A 25 -1.34 3.78 -7.19
C GLN A 25 -2.61 3.67 -6.34
N GLN A 26 -2.49 3.14 -5.12
CA GLN A 26 -3.58 3.11 -4.14
C GLN A 26 -4.10 4.51 -3.80
N GLY A 27 -3.20 5.49 -3.63
CA GLY A 27 -3.59 6.85 -3.31
C GLY A 27 -4.41 7.54 -4.39
N CYS A 28 -4.03 7.35 -5.66
CA CYS A 28 -4.80 7.83 -6.80
C CYS A 28 -6.15 7.12 -6.90
N ASP A 29 -6.18 5.80 -6.76
CA ASP A 29 -7.42 5.00 -6.84
C ASP A 29 -8.43 5.39 -5.74
N ILE A 30 -7.98 5.53 -4.49
CA ILE A 30 -8.83 5.98 -3.35
C ILE A 30 -9.43 7.36 -3.60
N THR A 31 -8.69 8.27 -4.21
CA THR A 31 -9.16 9.64 -4.48
C THR A 31 -9.91 9.79 -5.81
N GLY A 32 -9.97 8.75 -6.63
CA GLY A 32 -10.51 8.80 -7.99
C GLY A 32 -9.63 9.55 -9.00
N GLY A 33 -8.35 9.74 -8.68
CA GLY A 33 -7.35 10.34 -9.56
C GLY A 33 -6.74 9.37 -10.56
N LYS A 34 -5.77 9.86 -11.32
CA LYS A 34 -5.06 9.12 -12.37
C LYS A 34 -3.61 8.87 -11.95
N TYR A 35 -3.20 7.62 -12.10
CA TYR A 35 -1.81 7.20 -11.96
C TYR A 35 -1.27 6.85 -13.34
N MET A 36 -0.16 7.50 -13.74
CA MET A 36 0.49 7.19 -15.01
C MET A 36 2.00 7.13 -14.85
N LYS A 37 2.58 6.02 -15.31
CA LYS A 37 4.01 5.94 -15.58
C LYS A 37 4.28 6.46 -16.99
N VAL A 38 5.22 7.39 -17.11
CA VAL A 38 5.58 7.99 -18.40
C VAL A 38 6.35 6.97 -19.24
N PRO A 39 5.81 6.51 -20.39
CA PRO A 39 6.51 5.53 -21.22
C PRO A 39 7.64 6.18 -22.03
N ASN A 40 7.49 7.45 -22.40
CA ASN A 40 8.50 8.21 -23.13
C ASN A 40 8.62 9.64 -22.57
N TYR A 41 9.81 10.00 -22.12
CA TYR A 41 10.10 11.30 -21.53
C TYR A 41 10.00 12.47 -22.51
N THR A 42 10.20 12.24 -23.82
CA THR A 42 10.07 13.32 -24.82
C THR A 42 8.63 13.83 -24.92
N GLY A 43 7.65 12.98 -24.61
CA GLY A 43 6.22 13.30 -24.57
C GLY A 43 5.73 13.78 -23.20
N LEU A 44 6.61 14.02 -22.22
CA LEU A 44 6.21 14.36 -20.85
C LEU A 44 5.23 15.54 -20.78
N LEU A 45 5.53 16.61 -21.52
CA LEU A 45 4.67 17.79 -21.57
C LEU A 45 3.27 17.46 -22.09
N GLN A 46 3.19 16.63 -23.14
CA GLN A 46 1.90 16.20 -23.69
C GLN A 46 1.09 15.42 -22.65
N TYR A 47 1.72 14.51 -21.91
CA TYR A 47 1.04 13.77 -20.84
C TYR A 47 0.54 14.70 -19.74
N LEU A 48 1.35 15.65 -19.30
CA LEU A 48 0.97 16.63 -18.28
C LEU A 48 -0.23 17.48 -18.71
N LEU A 49 -0.22 17.99 -19.95
CA LEU A 49 -1.30 18.82 -20.48
C LEU A 49 -2.60 18.04 -20.69
N TRP A 50 -2.53 16.81 -21.22
CA TRP A 50 -3.74 16.05 -21.55
C TRP A 50 -4.35 15.30 -20.37
N LEU A 51 -3.54 14.73 -19.48
CA LEU A 51 -4.04 13.89 -18.39
C LEU A 51 -4.21 14.63 -17.06
N PHE A 52 -3.35 15.62 -16.77
CA PHE A 52 -3.25 16.19 -15.42
C PHE A 52 -3.78 17.63 -15.34
N LEU A 53 -3.92 18.33 -16.46
CA LEU A 53 -4.47 19.69 -16.52
C LEU A 53 -6.01 19.77 -16.48
N PRO A 54 -6.79 18.83 -17.07
CA PRO A 54 -8.25 18.94 -17.11
C PRO A 54 -8.87 19.02 -15.72
N ASP A 55 -9.87 19.89 -15.59
CA ASP A 55 -10.64 20.04 -14.37
C ASP A 55 -11.55 18.82 -14.13
N LYS A 56 -12.09 18.73 -12.92
CA LYS A 56 -12.88 17.56 -12.49
C LYS A 56 -14.04 17.21 -13.45
N PRO A 57 -14.91 18.14 -13.88
CA PRO A 57 -16.00 17.80 -14.80
C PRO A 57 -15.51 17.51 -16.23
N ALA A 58 -14.46 18.16 -16.74
CA ALA A 58 -13.97 17.84 -18.09
C ALA A 58 -13.45 16.40 -18.21
N ARG A 59 -12.98 15.81 -17.10
CA ARG A 59 -12.48 14.42 -17.08
C ARG A 59 -13.53 13.40 -17.52
N ASP A 60 -14.82 13.63 -17.26
CA ASP A 60 -15.86 12.68 -17.65
C ASP A 60 -16.06 12.59 -19.17
N TYR A 61 -15.58 13.58 -19.92
CA TYR A 61 -15.66 13.64 -21.38
C TYR A 61 -14.36 13.22 -22.08
N LEU A 62 -13.30 12.96 -21.33
CA LEU A 62 -11.99 12.59 -21.87
C LEU A 62 -11.78 11.09 -21.83
N VAL A 63 -11.21 10.55 -22.90
CA VAL A 63 -10.81 9.14 -22.96
C VAL A 63 -9.45 9.00 -22.31
N PHE A 64 -9.41 8.31 -21.16
CA PHE A 64 -8.19 8.00 -20.45
C PHE A 64 -7.67 6.59 -20.77
N PRO A 65 -6.37 6.34 -20.57
CA PRO A 65 -5.84 4.98 -20.54
C PRO A 65 -6.60 4.11 -19.54
N PRO A 66 -6.73 2.79 -19.79
CA PRO A 66 -7.41 1.90 -18.89
C PRO A 66 -6.74 1.90 -17.50
N PRO A 67 -7.51 1.79 -16.42
CA PRO A 67 -6.98 1.76 -15.07
C PRO A 67 -6.05 0.55 -14.89
N VAL A 68 -4.93 0.77 -14.20
CA VAL A 68 -3.97 -0.28 -13.87
C VAL A 68 -4.47 -1.05 -12.66
N HIS A 69 -4.25 -2.37 -12.63
CA HIS A 69 -4.58 -3.18 -11.46
C HIS A 69 -3.74 -2.74 -10.25
N VAL A 70 -4.41 -2.34 -9.18
CA VAL A 70 -3.79 -1.89 -7.94
C VAL A 70 -3.81 -3.03 -6.91
N ASP A 71 -2.64 -3.38 -6.39
CA ASP A 71 -2.51 -4.38 -5.34
C ASP A 71 -2.86 -3.78 -3.96
N TYR A 72 -3.92 -4.27 -3.34
CA TYR A 72 -4.41 -3.82 -2.02
C TYR A 72 -3.99 -4.74 -0.86
N ARG A 73 -3.11 -5.71 -1.11
CA ARG A 73 -2.64 -6.60 -0.05
C ARG A 73 -1.94 -5.81 1.05
N ALA A 74 -2.12 -6.28 2.28
CA ALA A 74 -1.44 -5.71 3.43
C ALA A 74 0.01 -6.18 3.47
N ALA A 75 0.92 -5.27 3.84
CA ALA A 75 2.27 -5.64 4.23
C ALA A 75 2.28 -6.09 5.71
N CYS A 76 2.82 -7.26 5.98
CA CYS A 76 2.98 -7.76 7.35
C CYS A 76 4.01 -6.92 8.12
N PHE A 77 3.82 -6.73 9.43
CA PHE A 77 4.75 -5.95 10.24
C PHE A 77 6.09 -6.67 10.47
N CYS A 78 6.11 -8.02 10.45
CA CYS A 78 7.30 -8.83 10.71
C CYS A 78 8.40 -8.66 9.65
N HIS A 79 8.03 -8.79 8.37
CA HIS A 79 8.98 -8.84 7.25
C HIS A 79 8.74 -7.74 6.21
N ARG A 80 7.65 -6.96 6.35
CA ARG A 80 7.22 -5.93 5.39
C ARG A 80 6.88 -6.45 3.99
N ASN A 81 6.67 -7.77 3.87
CA ASN A 81 6.21 -8.41 2.65
C ASN A 81 4.68 -8.37 2.58
N LEU A 82 4.16 -8.26 1.36
CA LEU A 82 2.73 -8.37 1.07
C LEU A 82 2.24 -9.79 1.35
N ILE A 83 1.07 -9.92 1.97
CA ILE A 83 0.45 -11.21 2.31
C ILE A 83 -1.01 -11.25 1.89
N GLU A 84 -1.50 -12.44 1.56
CA GLU A 84 -2.90 -12.68 1.22
C GLU A 84 -3.75 -13.02 2.44
N ILE A 85 -3.20 -13.81 3.37
CA ILE A 85 -3.86 -14.19 4.63
C ILE A 85 -2.98 -13.72 5.79
N GLY A 86 -3.58 -13.01 6.74
CA GLY A 86 -2.88 -12.52 7.93
C GLY A 86 -3.79 -12.42 9.15
N TYR A 87 -3.17 -12.35 10.33
CA TYR A 87 -3.84 -12.19 11.62
C TYR A 87 -3.73 -10.74 12.06
N VAL A 88 -4.85 -10.17 12.52
CA VAL A 88 -4.95 -8.79 12.98
C VAL A 88 -4.91 -8.76 14.51
N CYS A 89 -4.05 -7.92 15.08
CA CYS A 89 -4.05 -7.65 16.52
C CYS A 89 -5.31 -6.87 16.90
N SER A 90 -6.09 -7.35 17.87
CA SER A 90 -7.35 -6.71 18.31
C SER A 90 -7.15 -5.37 19.01
N VAL A 91 -5.93 -5.07 19.48
CA VAL A 91 -5.61 -3.83 20.20
C VAL A 91 -5.03 -2.77 19.26
N CYS A 92 -3.94 -3.09 18.56
CA CYS A 92 -3.21 -2.13 17.73
C CYS A 92 -3.50 -2.23 16.22
N LEU A 93 -4.38 -3.14 15.80
CA LEU A 93 -4.75 -3.38 14.39
C LEU A 93 -3.57 -3.73 13.46
N SER A 94 -2.42 -4.09 14.02
CA SER A 94 -1.25 -4.51 13.25
C SER A 94 -1.45 -5.91 12.67
N ILE A 95 -0.93 -6.12 11.46
CA ILE A 95 -1.12 -7.34 10.66
C ILE A 95 0.14 -8.21 10.68
N PHE A 96 -0.03 -9.50 11.00
CA PHE A 96 1.03 -10.50 11.15
C PHE A 96 0.75 -11.77 10.33
N VAL A 97 1.79 -12.54 10.00
CA VAL A 97 1.67 -13.78 9.22
C VAL A 97 1.29 -14.98 10.08
N HIS A 98 1.67 -14.97 11.35
CA HIS A 98 1.30 -16.01 12.32
C HIS A 98 0.43 -15.41 13.42
N SER A 99 -0.40 -16.24 14.06
CA SER A 99 -1.23 -15.82 15.18
C SER A 99 -0.35 -15.34 16.33
N VAL A 100 -0.52 -14.08 16.71
CA VAL A 100 0.12 -13.52 17.91
C VAL A 100 -0.79 -13.80 19.11
N PRO A 101 -0.33 -14.53 20.14
CA PRO A 101 -1.14 -14.77 21.33
C PRO A 101 -1.38 -13.46 22.10
N SER A 102 -2.59 -13.32 22.65
CA SER A 102 -3.14 -12.11 23.26
C SER A 102 -2.35 -11.55 24.45
N ALA A 103 -1.43 -12.32 25.03
CA ALA A 103 -0.62 -11.93 26.18
C ALA A 103 0.62 -11.05 25.83
N LEU A 104 0.98 -10.88 24.56
CA LEU A 104 2.19 -10.15 24.14
C LEU A 104 1.94 -8.67 23.76
N HIS A 105 0.72 -8.16 23.96
CA HIS A 105 0.26 -6.88 23.40
C HIS A 105 0.90 -5.60 23.98
N VAL A 106 1.63 -5.65 25.11
CA VAL A 106 2.01 -4.44 25.87
C VAL A 106 3.49 -4.04 25.73
N LYS A 107 4.36 -4.82 25.08
CA LYS A 107 5.82 -4.63 25.20
C LYS A 107 6.56 -4.45 23.88
N LEU A 108 6.27 -3.39 23.12
CA LEU A 108 7.19 -2.93 22.06
C LEU A 108 7.19 -1.39 22.00
N PRO A 109 8.33 -0.77 22.39
CA PRO A 109 8.93 0.17 21.45
C PRO A 109 10.45 0.04 21.25
N SER A 110 10.83 0.36 20.02
CA SER A 110 12.04 1.04 19.53
C SER A 110 13.42 0.55 19.97
N SER A 111 13.92 -0.51 19.34
CA SER A 111 15.27 -0.63 18.78
C SER A 111 15.69 -2.11 18.78
N SER A 112 16.02 -2.60 17.58
CA SER A 112 17.00 -3.67 17.33
C SER A 112 16.94 -4.97 18.18
N LEU A 113 16.75 -6.10 17.48
CA LEU A 113 17.07 -7.50 17.85
C LEU A 113 16.00 -8.39 18.55
N GLY A 114 14.94 -7.87 19.18
CA GLY A 114 13.99 -8.73 19.94
C GLY A 114 12.89 -9.46 19.16
N LEU A 115 12.47 -8.93 17.99
CA LEU A 115 11.34 -9.48 17.21
C LEU A 115 11.63 -10.84 16.55
N TYR A 116 12.90 -11.27 16.54
CA TYR A 116 13.33 -12.48 15.84
C TYR A 116 13.27 -13.73 16.73
N HIS A 117 13.65 -13.66 18.02
CA HIS A 117 13.89 -14.86 18.83
C HIS A 117 12.63 -15.58 19.34
N HIS A 118 11.48 -14.90 19.44
CA HIS A 118 10.25 -15.52 19.97
C HIS A 118 9.40 -16.18 18.89
N CYS A 119 9.43 -15.70 17.64
CA CYS A 119 8.72 -16.34 16.53
C CYS A 119 9.48 -17.57 16.00
N LEU A 120 10.82 -17.61 16.10
CA LEU A 120 11.65 -18.75 15.71
C LEU A 120 11.46 -20.01 16.59
N LYS A 121 11.17 -19.88 17.90
CA LYS A 121 10.91 -21.04 18.77
C LYS A 121 9.63 -21.81 18.44
N ALA A 122 8.69 -21.18 17.73
CA ALA A 122 7.51 -21.87 17.22
C ALA A 122 7.85 -22.86 16.09
N ARG A 123 9.00 -22.69 15.43
CA ARG A 123 9.45 -23.59 14.34
C ARG A 123 10.26 -24.80 14.84
N GLU A 124 10.87 -24.75 16.03
CA GLU A 124 11.60 -25.91 16.58
C GLU A 124 10.71 -26.93 17.30
N LYS A 125 9.58 -26.53 17.90
CA LYS A 125 8.65 -27.50 18.51
C LYS A 125 7.75 -28.23 17.51
N GLN A 126 7.59 -27.72 16.29
CA GLN A 126 6.85 -28.41 15.22
C GLN A 126 7.69 -29.48 14.50
N LYS A 127 8.99 -29.62 14.84
CA LYS A 127 9.88 -30.69 14.35
C LYS A 127 10.04 -31.88 15.30
N LEU A 128 9.47 -31.85 16.50
CA LEU A 128 9.41 -33.02 17.39
C LEU A 128 7.97 -33.52 17.40
N GLY A 129 7.69 -34.43 16.47
CA GLY A 129 6.45 -35.19 16.47
C GLY A 129 6.30 -35.96 17.77
N ILE A 130 5.35 -35.48 18.58
CA ILE A 130 4.41 -36.29 19.36
C ILE A 130 3.09 -35.52 19.32
#